data_AF-A0A133XNM0-F1
#
_entry.id   AF-A0A133XNM0-F1
#
_cell.length_a   1.000
_cell.length_b   1.000
_cell.length_c   1.000
_cell.angle_alpha   90.00
_cell.angle_beta   90.00
_cell.angle_gamma   90.00
#
_symmetry.space_group_name_H-M   'P 1'
#
loop_
_entity.id
_entity.type
_entity.pdbx_description
1 polymer ?
#
loop_
_entity_poly.entity_id
_entity_poly.type
_entity_poly.pdbx_seq_one_letter_code
_entity_poly.pdbx_strand_id
1 'polypeptide(L)'
;MTKPQITDDIFETMLASINNPRLKQSLERVKDACDFLEKSQGAISPTAVGSYCSDRWKGPKTQSIRNSQDTLFRYLQTRMAKQILPVTAKKQSFEPVIRDETVRAYVTLLKTERDEAIGLKNRIIAGLRSLPGIPIDDLIASGFRQVAASKKDEAAVSNEVREALSRLFTESNLASVGLELYRERLRHITTKKVLLEKLDVEALIALIRAPKSPLGAAALPAPGHENNAL
;
A
#
# COMPACT_ATOMS: atom_id res chain seq x y z
N MET A 1 -7.49 -0.72 45.43
CA MET A 1 -7.30 -0.11 44.09
C MET A 1 -7.73 1.35 44.15
N THR A 2 -6.83 2.23 44.54
CA THR A 2 -7.07 3.67 44.71
C THR A 2 -5.98 4.40 43.94
N LYS A 3 -6.23 4.69 42.66
CA LYS A 3 -5.29 5.40 41.78
C LYS A 3 -5.86 6.40 40.74
N PRO A 4 -7.18 6.78 40.71
CA PRO A 4 -7.64 7.82 39.76
C PRO A 4 -7.40 9.27 40.23
N GLN A 5 -7.36 9.55 41.54
CA GLN A 5 -7.45 10.93 42.07
C GLN A 5 -6.30 11.85 41.59
N ILE A 6 -5.04 11.39 41.63
CA ILE A 6 -3.87 12.24 41.32
C ILE A 6 -3.82 12.67 39.84
N THR A 7 -4.43 11.91 38.92
CA THR A 7 -4.48 12.27 37.49
C THR A 7 -5.57 13.28 37.18
N ASP A 8 -6.64 13.29 37.98
CA ASP A 8 -7.72 14.26 37.86
C ASP A 8 -7.29 15.62 38.43
N ASP A 9 -6.52 15.65 39.52
CA ASP A 9 -5.97 16.90 40.09
C ASP A 9 -5.05 17.66 39.09
N ILE A 10 -4.21 16.91 38.35
CA ILE A 10 -3.33 17.47 37.32
C ILE A 10 -4.14 17.98 36.12
N PHE A 11 -5.23 17.30 35.79
CA PHE A 11 -6.13 17.75 34.73
C PHE A 11 -6.82 19.07 35.11
N GLU A 12 -7.36 19.15 36.33
CA GLU A 12 -8.05 20.34 36.82
C GLU A 12 -7.14 21.56 36.92
N THR A 13 -5.91 21.38 37.42
CA THR A 13 -4.91 22.45 37.48
C THR A 13 -4.51 22.94 36.08
N MET A 14 -4.32 22.03 35.11
CA MET A 14 -4.05 22.42 33.72
C MET A 14 -5.24 23.11 33.07
N LEU A 15 -6.47 22.65 33.33
CA LEU A 15 -7.69 23.22 32.77
C LEU A 15 -7.95 24.64 33.29
N ALA A 16 -7.63 24.90 34.56
CA ALA A 16 -7.68 26.23 35.17
C ALA A 16 -6.63 27.18 34.57
N SER A 17 -5.45 26.69 34.19
CA SER A 17 -4.37 27.51 33.62
C SER A 17 -4.58 27.95 32.17
N ILE A 18 -5.50 27.29 31.44
CA ILE A 18 -5.74 27.55 30.03
C ILE A 18 -6.81 28.63 29.87
N ASN A 19 -6.49 29.74 29.20
CA ASN A 19 -7.48 30.77 28.86
C ASN A 19 -8.16 30.53 27.49
N ASN A 20 -7.56 29.71 26.62
CA ASN A 20 -8.07 29.47 25.27
C ASN A 20 -9.14 28.34 25.25
N PRO A 21 -10.39 28.61 24.83
CA PRO A 21 -11.47 27.63 24.85
C PRO A 21 -11.22 26.44 23.90
N ARG A 22 -10.54 26.65 22.77
CA ARG A 22 -10.21 25.56 21.84
C ARG A 22 -9.19 24.60 22.43
N LEU A 23 -8.26 25.12 23.24
CA LEU A 23 -7.26 24.30 23.90
C LEU A 23 -7.87 23.50 25.05
N LYS A 24 -8.83 24.07 25.79
CA LYS A 24 -9.62 23.33 26.80
C LYS A 24 -10.32 22.13 26.19
N GLN A 25 -11.08 22.34 25.12
CA GLN A 25 -11.76 21.25 24.41
C GLN A 25 -10.77 20.19 23.89
N SER A 26 -9.59 20.61 23.44
CA SER A 26 -8.55 19.68 22.99
C SER A 26 -8.00 18.84 24.15
N LEU A 27 -7.81 19.44 25.33
CA LEU A 27 -7.36 18.74 26.52
C LEU A 27 -8.41 17.74 27.03
N GLU A 28 -9.69 18.11 27.01
CA GLU A 28 -10.81 17.22 27.35
C GLU A 28 -10.85 15.99 26.42
N ARG A 29 -10.74 16.20 25.10
CA ARG A 29 -10.68 15.10 24.12
C ARG A 29 -9.48 14.18 24.34
N VAL A 30 -8.33 14.75 24.73
CA VAL A 30 -7.12 13.97 25.06
C VAL A 30 -7.32 13.16 26.34
N LYS A 31 -8.01 13.70 27.35
CA LYS A 31 -8.41 12.96 28.55
C LYS A 31 -9.30 11.76 28.18
N ASP A 32 -10.38 12.00 27.43
CA ASP A 32 -11.30 10.94 27.01
C ASP A 32 -10.59 9.83 26.21
N ALA A 33 -9.64 10.22 25.34
CA ALA A 33 -8.83 9.28 24.58
C ALA A 33 -7.91 8.44 25.47
N CYS A 34 -7.26 9.05 26.47
CA CYS A 34 -6.44 8.32 27.44
C CYS A 34 -7.29 7.36 28.28
N ASP A 35 -8.46 7.80 28.75
CA ASP A 35 -9.38 6.98 29.53
C ASP A 35 -9.89 5.77 28.73
N PHE A 36 -10.17 5.96 27.44
CA PHE A 36 -10.54 4.88 26.54
C PHE A 36 -9.39 3.88 26.33
N LEU A 37 -8.16 4.35 26.12
CA LEU A 37 -6.99 3.49 25.94
C LEU A 37 -6.68 2.69 27.21
N GLU A 38 -6.82 3.30 28.39
CA GLU A 38 -6.65 2.59 29.66
C GLU A 38 -7.71 1.51 29.86
N LYS A 39 -8.99 1.83 29.58
CA LYS A 39 -10.10 0.84 29.67
C LYS A 39 -9.91 -0.34 28.70
N SER A 40 -9.37 -0.08 27.52
CA SER A 40 -9.09 -1.11 26.51
C SER A 40 -7.74 -1.81 26.69
N GLN A 41 -6.98 -1.50 27.75
CA GLN A 41 -5.62 -1.98 28.00
C GLN A 41 -4.64 -1.67 26.84
N GLY A 42 -4.95 -0.67 26.03
CA GLY A 42 -4.10 -0.19 24.94
C GLY A 42 -2.99 0.72 25.46
N ALA A 43 -1.83 0.70 24.78
CA ALA A 43 -0.72 1.58 25.15
C ALA A 43 -1.06 3.04 24.87
N ILE A 44 -0.96 3.89 25.89
CA ILE A 44 -1.08 5.34 25.75
C ILE A 44 0.19 5.83 25.05
N SER A 45 0.02 6.41 23.87
CA SER A 45 1.11 7.03 23.12
C SER A 45 0.58 8.23 22.33
N PRO A 46 1.43 9.20 21.94
CA PRO A 46 0.98 10.35 21.16
C PRO A 46 0.31 9.96 19.84
N THR A 47 0.77 8.88 19.23
CA THR A 47 0.21 8.36 17.98
C THR A 47 -1.14 7.70 18.20
N ALA A 48 -1.27 6.84 19.23
CA ALA A 48 -2.53 6.17 19.53
C ALA A 48 -3.62 7.16 19.93
N VAL A 49 -3.28 8.11 20.81
CA VAL A 49 -4.19 9.18 21.25
C VAL A 49 -4.55 10.09 20.09
N GLY A 50 -3.56 10.52 19.28
CA GLY A 50 -3.81 11.38 18.13
C GLY A 50 -4.68 10.71 17.06
N SER A 51 -4.51 9.41 16.81
CA SER A 51 -5.39 8.64 15.91
C SER A 51 -6.81 8.62 16.45
N TYR A 52 -6.98 8.23 17.71
CA TYR A 52 -8.30 8.15 18.35
C TYR A 52 -9.03 9.51 18.33
N CYS A 53 -8.32 10.59 18.66
CA CYS A 53 -8.88 11.94 18.63
C CYS A 53 -9.26 12.38 17.21
N SER A 54 -8.45 12.01 16.22
CA SER A 54 -8.70 12.32 14.80
C SER A 54 -9.89 11.54 14.25
N ASP A 55 -10.04 10.28 14.65
CA ASP A 55 -11.13 9.43 14.17
C ASP A 55 -12.47 9.86 14.77
N ARG A 56 -12.50 10.15 16.08
CA ARG A 56 -13.74 10.44 16.80
C ARG A 56 -14.19 11.91 16.73
N TRP A 57 -13.26 12.86 16.76
CA TRP A 57 -13.59 14.30 16.82
C TRP A 57 -12.88 15.16 15.76
N LYS A 58 -12.22 14.53 14.77
CA LYS A 58 -11.42 15.20 13.72
C LYS A 58 -10.29 16.07 14.27
N GLY A 59 -9.83 15.79 15.49
CA GLY A 59 -8.70 16.44 16.14
C GLY A 59 -8.79 16.38 17.67
N PRO A 60 -7.70 16.68 18.40
CA PRO A 60 -6.38 17.14 17.93
C PRO A 60 -5.54 16.06 17.23
N LYS A 61 -4.76 16.47 16.21
CA LYS A 61 -3.85 15.58 15.47
C LYS A 61 -2.60 15.28 16.31
N THR A 62 -1.94 14.16 16.02
CA THR A 62 -0.67 13.76 16.65
C THR A 62 0.35 14.89 16.69
N GLN A 63 0.51 15.63 15.59
CA GLN A 63 1.45 16.76 15.53
C GLN A 63 1.04 17.91 16.46
N SER A 64 -0.25 18.22 16.55
CA SER A 64 -0.76 19.28 17.42
C SER A 64 -0.54 18.95 18.91
N ILE A 65 -0.72 17.68 19.27
CA ILE A 65 -0.44 17.18 20.62
C ILE A 65 1.06 17.36 20.91
N ARG A 66 1.95 16.95 20.00
CA ARG A 66 3.40 17.09 20.16
C ARG A 66 3.88 18.55 20.18
N ASN A 67 3.26 19.43 19.42
CA ASN A 67 3.65 20.85 19.40
C ASN A 67 3.26 21.57 20.70
N SER A 68 2.22 21.10 21.40
CA SER A 68 1.72 21.71 22.64
C SER A 68 2.41 21.10 23.86
N GLN A 69 3.73 21.32 23.96
CA GLN A 69 4.61 20.68 24.95
C GLN A 69 4.13 20.89 26.40
N ASP A 70 3.76 22.13 26.74
CA ASP A 70 3.46 22.51 28.12
C ASP A 70 2.08 22.07 28.61
N THR A 71 1.16 21.74 27.70
CA THR A 71 -0.24 21.43 28.02
C THR A 71 -0.63 20.01 27.60
N LEU A 72 -1.00 19.80 26.33
CA LEU A 72 -1.50 18.51 25.83
C LEU A 72 -0.46 17.40 25.97
N PHE A 73 0.81 17.70 25.61
CA PHE A 73 1.86 16.70 25.67
C PHE A 73 2.27 16.39 27.11
N ARG A 74 2.39 17.41 27.97
CA ARG A 74 2.68 17.24 29.40
C ARG A 74 1.63 16.38 30.10
N TYR A 75 0.35 16.63 29.83
CA TYR A 75 -0.74 15.80 30.35
C TYR A 75 -0.60 14.35 29.89
N LEU A 76 -0.38 14.16 28.60
CA LEU A 76 -0.20 12.83 28.00
C LEU A 76 1.01 12.09 28.59
N GLN A 77 2.17 12.75 28.73
CA GLN A 77 3.36 12.16 29.34
C GLN A 77 3.12 11.71 30.77
N THR A 78 2.36 12.50 31.53
CA THR A 78 1.99 12.15 32.90
C THR A 78 1.12 10.88 32.94
N ARG A 79 0.18 10.74 32.00
CA ARG A 79 -0.64 9.53 31.86
C ARG A 79 0.20 8.34 31.43
N MET A 80 1.07 8.51 30.43
CA MET A 80 2.00 7.48 29.96
C MET A 80 2.90 6.94 31.07
N ALA A 81 3.51 7.82 31.87
CA ALA A 81 4.42 7.43 32.95
C ALA A 81 3.71 6.64 34.07
N LYS A 82 2.41 6.86 34.26
CA LYS A 82 1.60 6.17 35.26
C LYS A 82 0.96 4.89 34.73
N GLN A 83 0.99 4.67 33.42
CA GLN A 83 0.37 3.50 32.81
C GLN A 83 1.17 2.25 33.16
N ILE A 84 0.53 1.33 33.88
CA ILE A 84 1.06 0.00 34.12
C ILE A 84 0.43 -0.91 33.07
N LEU A 85 1.12 -1.08 31.95
CA LEU A 85 0.75 -2.10 30.98
C LEU A 85 1.23 -3.47 31.50
N PRO A 86 0.44 -4.55 31.33
CA PRO A 86 0.99 -5.88 31.48
C PRO A 86 2.17 -5.96 30.51
N VAL A 87 3.36 -6.31 31.01
CA VAL A 87 4.54 -6.54 30.18
C VAL A 87 4.14 -7.63 29.19
N THR A 88 3.69 -7.23 28.01
CA THR A 88 3.57 -8.13 26.89
C THR A 88 5.01 -8.46 26.62
N ALA A 89 5.47 -9.61 27.14
CA ALA A 89 6.77 -10.11 26.83
C ALA A 89 6.88 -10.01 25.31
N LYS A 90 7.72 -9.07 24.82
CA LYS A 90 8.17 -9.13 23.43
C LYS A 90 8.52 -10.59 23.28
N LYS A 91 7.85 -11.31 22.38
CA LYS A 91 8.17 -12.71 22.12
C LYS A 91 9.65 -12.71 21.77
N GLN A 92 10.52 -12.89 22.76
CA GLN A 92 11.89 -13.22 22.54
C GLN A 92 11.76 -14.54 21.83
N SER A 93 12.11 -14.55 20.56
CA SER A 93 12.21 -15.78 19.78
C SER A 93 13.20 -16.64 20.53
N PHE A 94 12.69 -17.53 21.38
CA PHE A 94 13.52 -18.51 22.04
C PHE A 94 14.05 -19.40 20.93
N GLU A 95 15.33 -19.29 20.66
CA GLU A 95 16.01 -20.10 19.66
C GLU A 95 16.74 -21.21 20.43
N PRO A 96 16.26 -22.46 20.37
CA PRO A 96 16.90 -23.55 21.08
C PRO A 96 18.33 -23.75 20.55
N VAL A 97 19.29 -23.93 21.46
CA VAL A 97 20.67 -24.26 21.07
C VAL A 97 20.72 -25.71 20.58
N ILE A 98 20.74 -25.89 19.27
CA ILE A 98 20.85 -27.19 18.63
C ILE A 98 22.34 -27.56 18.54
N ARG A 99 22.73 -28.63 19.25
CA ARG A 99 24.13 -29.09 19.30
C ARG A 99 24.57 -29.82 18.02
N ASP A 100 23.67 -30.56 17.40
CA ASP A 100 23.93 -31.29 16.17
C ASP A 100 23.89 -30.35 14.96
N GLU A 101 24.97 -30.37 14.17
CA GLU A 101 25.12 -29.51 12.99
C GLU A 101 24.12 -29.87 11.88
N THR A 102 23.79 -31.14 11.72
CA THR A 102 22.86 -31.61 10.68
C THR A 102 21.43 -31.14 10.95
N VAL A 103 21.00 -31.26 12.21
CA VAL A 103 19.70 -30.77 12.69
C VAL A 103 19.67 -29.24 12.63
N ARG A 104 20.79 -28.57 12.93
CA ARG A 104 20.88 -27.11 12.81
C ARG A 104 20.72 -26.65 11.36
N ALA A 105 21.41 -27.29 10.42
CA ALA A 105 21.28 -26.99 9.00
C ALA A 105 19.84 -27.18 8.51
N TYR A 106 19.18 -28.27 8.93
CA TYR A 106 17.79 -28.53 8.59
C TYR A 106 16.82 -27.49 9.17
N VAL A 107 17.00 -27.10 10.43
CA VAL A 107 16.17 -26.04 11.05
C VAL A 107 16.40 -24.69 10.38
N THR A 108 17.63 -24.38 9.95
CA THR A 108 17.93 -23.17 9.17
C THR A 108 17.18 -23.18 7.84
N LEU A 109 17.17 -24.31 7.13
CA LEU A 109 16.43 -24.47 5.87
C LEU A 109 14.91 -24.27 6.06
N LEU A 110 14.33 -24.86 7.10
CA LEU A 110 12.91 -24.67 7.41
C LEU A 110 12.57 -23.20 7.76
N LYS A 111 13.48 -22.49 8.43
CA LYS A 111 13.30 -21.07 8.72
C LYS A 111 13.34 -20.22 7.45
N THR A 112 14.27 -20.51 6.53
CA THR A 112 14.35 -19.80 5.26
C THR A 112 13.08 -20.00 4.43
N GLU A 113 12.57 -21.23 4.32
CA GLU A 113 11.32 -21.51 3.60
C GLU A 113 10.11 -20.80 4.22
N ARG A 114 10.02 -20.80 5.55
CA ARG A 114 8.96 -20.08 6.27
C ARG A 114 9.03 -18.58 5.98
N ASP A 115 10.22 -17.99 6.04
CA ASP A 115 10.38 -16.55 5.88
C ASP A 115 10.09 -16.10 4.44
N GLU A 116 10.45 -16.92 3.45
CA GLU A 116 10.03 -16.74 2.06
C GLU A 116 8.50 -16.80 1.91
N ALA A 117 7.84 -17.79 2.53
CA ALA A 117 6.39 -17.92 2.49
C ALA A 117 5.67 -16.73 3.14
N ILE A 118 6.19 -16.24 4.27
CA ILE A 118 5.67 -15.03 4.93
C ILE A 118 5.86 -13.80 4.04
N GLY A 119 7.03 -13.65 3.42
CA GLY A 119 7.32 -12.56 2.48
C GLY A 119 6.37 -12.56 1.29
N LEU A 120 6.13 -13.73 0.70
CA LEU A 120 5.21 -13.91 -0.42
C LEU A 120 3.77 -13.57 -0.02
N LYS A 121 3.31 -14.06 1.13
CA LYS A 121 1.99 -13.71 1.69
C LYS A 121 1.85 -12.20 1.88
N ASN A 122 2.83 -11.54 2.49
CA ASN A 122 2.78 -10.10 2.74
C ASN A 122 2.77 -9.30 1.44
N ARG A 123 3.52 -9.74 0.42
CA ARG A 123 3.48 -9.16 -0.93
C ARG A 123 2.11 -9.30 -1.58
N ILE A 124 1.49 -10.48 -1.49
CA ILE A 124 0.12 -10.69 -1.99
C ILE A 124 -0.86 -9.77 -1.28
N ILE A 125 -0.82 -9.69 0.06
CA ILE A 125 -1.70 -8.82 0.83
C ILE A 125 -1.52 -7.35 0.42
N ALA A 126 -0.29 -6.89 0.25
CA ALA A 126 -0.01 -5.55 -0.22
C ALA A 126 -0.56 -5.31 -1.64
N GLY A 127 -0.38 -6.28 -2.55
CA GLY A 127 -0.95 -6.25 -3.90
C GLY A 127 -2.49 -6.19 -3.88
N LEU A 128 -3.14 -7.03 -3.07
CA LEU A 128 -4.59 -7.04 -2.92
C LEU A 128 -5.12 -5.71 -2.36
N ARG A 129 -4.41 -5.08 -1.42
CA ARG A 129 -4.76 -3.75 -0.90
C ARG A 129 -4.58 -2.64 -1.93
N SER A 130 -3.71 -2.83 -2.91
CA SER A 130 -3.47 -1.85 -3.99
C SER A 130 -4.48 -1.94 -5.12
N LEU A 131 -5.25 -3.03 -5.21
CA LEU A 131 -6.33 -3.13 -6.18
C LEU A 131 -7.45 -2.16 -5.77
N PRO A 132 -7.93 -1.30 -6.69
CA PRO A 132 -9.07 -0.45 -6.41
C PRO A 132 -10.26 -1.32 -6.01
N GLY A 133 -10.94 -0.95 -4.92
CA GLY A 133 -12.10 -1.68 -4.44
C GLY A 133 -13.14 -1.80 -5.55
N ILE A 134 -13.59 -3.03 -5.81
CA ILE A 134 -14.68 -3.26 -6.75
C ILE A 134 -15.95 -2.71 -6.08
N PRO A 135 -16.68 -1.76 -6.70
CA PRO A 135 -17.92 -1.26 -6.14
C PRO A 135 -18.95 -2.40 -6.12
N ILE A 136 -19.18 -2.96 -4.94
CA ILE A 136 -20.10 -4.11 -4.74
C ILE A 136 -21.53 -3.68 -5.06
N ASP A 137 -21.90 -2.43 -4.76
CA ASP A 137 -23.24 -1.90 -5.01
C ASP A 137 -23.56 -1.85 -6.51
N ASP A 138 -22.60 -1.49 -7.36
CA ASP A 138 -22.75 -1.55 -8.82
C ASP A 138 -22.88 -2.99 -9.32
N LEU A 139 -22.19 -3.93 -8.68
CA LEU A 139 -22.19 -5.35 -9.04
C LEU A 139 -23.50 -6.07 -8.62
N ILE A 140 -24.10 -5.64 -7.52
CA ILE A 140 -25.40 -6.11 -7.06
C ILE A 140 -26.52 -5.45 -7.88
N ALA A 141 -26.44 -4.14 -8.15
CA ALA A 141 -27.41 -3.42 -8.98
C ALA A 141 -27.45 -3.91 -10.44
N SER A 142 -26.27 -4.28 -10.99
CA SER A 142 -26.15 -4.87 -12.34
C SER A 142 -26.45 -6.38 -12.38
N GLY A 143 -26.65 -7.00 -11.21
CA GLY A 143 -27.14 -8.36 -11.02
C GLY A 143 -26.26 -9.43 -11.64
N PHE A 144 -25.04 -9.64 -11.15
CA PHE A 144 -24.10 -10.74 -11.53
C PHE A 144 -24.01 -11.08 -13.04
N ARG A 145 -24.49 -10.21 -13.94
CA ARG A 145 -24.12 -10.26 -15.34
C ARG A 145 -22.63 -9.99 -15.32
N GLN A 146 -21.85 -10.92 -15.86
CA GLN A 146 -20.43 -10.72 -16.10
C GLN A 146 -20.27 -9.28 -16.54
N VAL A 147 -19.68 -8.44 -15.68
CA VAL A 147 -19.23 -7.12 -16.07
C VAL A 147 -18.19 -7.46 -17.11
N ALA A 148 -18.61 -7.52 -18.38
CA ALA A 148 -17.74 -7.63 -19.51
C ALA A 148 -16.68 -6.59 -19.23
N ALA A 149 -15.45 -7.08 -18.96
CA ALA A 149 -14.32 -6.28 -18.53
C ALA A 149 -14.45 -4.96 -19.25
N SER A 150 -14.71 -3.89 -18.48
CA SER A 150 -14.86 -2.54 -19.00
C SER A 150 -13.83 -2.44 -20.11
N LYS A 151 -14.30 -2.32 -21.37
CA LYS A 151 -13.45 -2.32 -22.56
C LYS A 151 -12.44 -1.23 -22.28
N LYS A 152 -11.30 -1.61 -21.74
CA LYS A 152 -10.16 -0.77 -21.51
C LYS A 152 -9.87 -0.33 -22.92
N ASP A 153 -10.06 0.96 -23.18
CA ASP A 153 -9.83 1.56 -24.49
C ASP A 153 -8.68 0.81 -25.13
N GLU A 154 -8.97 0.08 -26.21
CA GLU A 154 -7.96 -0.68 -26.93
C GLU A 154 -6.93 0.35 -27.34
N ALA A 155 -5.87 0.47 -26.53
CA ALA A 155 -4.87 1.50 -26.70
C ALA A 155 -4.34 1.31 -28.12
N ALA A 156 -4.69 2.24 -29.00
CA ALA A 156 -4.38 2.13 -30.40
C ALA A 156 -2.85 2.06 -30.51
N VAL A 157 -2.33 0.86 -30.75
CA VAL A 157 -0.90 0.64 -30.87
C VAL A 157 -0.39 1.51 -32.02
N SER A 158 0.58 2.38 -31.75
CA SER A 158 1.16 3.26 -32.74
C SER A 158 1.73 2.45 -33.92
N ASN A 159 1.64 3.01 -35.12
CA ASN A 159 2.11 2.31 -36.33
C ASN A 159 3.60 1.97 -36.26
N GLU A 160 4.40 2.81 -35.60
CA GLU A 160 5.83 2.60 -35.37
C GLU A 160 6.12 1.30 -34.58
N VAL A 161 5.31 1.01 -33.56
CA VAL A 161 5.46 -0.21 -32.75
C VAL A 161 5.13 -1.45 -33.58
N ARG A 162 4.13 -1.37 -34.47
CA ARG A 162 3.77 -2.50 -35.35
C ARG A 162 4.88 -2.80 -36.36
N GLU A 163 5.49 -1.77 -36.94
CA GLU A 163 6.61 -1.94 -37.85
C GLU A 163 7.88 -2.46 -37.16
N ALA A 164 8.11 -2.05 -35.91
CA ALA A 164 9.21 -2.58 -35.11
C ALA A 164 8.97 -4.07 -34.78
N LEU A 165 7.75 -4.43 -34.40
CA LEU A 165 7.38 -5.82 -34.12
C LEU A 165 7.44 -6.71 -35.37
N SER A 166 6.98 -6.23 -36.53
CA SER A 166 7.07 -7.00 -37.78
C SER A 166 8.52 -7.26 -38.19
N ARG A 167 9.41 -6.27 -38.02
CA ARG A 167 10.86 -6.44 -38.22
C ARG A 167 11.46 -7.43 -37.22
N LEU A 168 11.05 -7.38 -35.95
CA LEU A 168 11.57 -8.26 -34.91
C LEU A 168 11.19 -9.73 -35.13
N PHE A 169 9.99 -10.00 -35.65
CA PHE A 169 9.51 -11.35 -35.95
C PHE A 169 9.90 -11.88 -37.34
N THR A 170 10.79 -11.20 -38.06
CA THR A 170 11.33 -11.70 -39.34
C THR A 170 12.31 -12.85 -39.07
N GLU A 171 12.17 -13.97 -39.77
CA GLU A 171 12.98 -15.19 -39.54
C GLU A 171 14.49 -14.93 -39.60
N SER A 172 14.95 -14.07 -40.51
CA SER A 172 16.36 -13.67 -40.62
C SER A 172 16.88 -12.92 -39.39
N ASN A 173 16.05 -12.06 -38.78
CA ASN A 173 16.41 -11.28 -37.60
C ASN A 173 16.34 -12.12 -36.32
N LEU A 174 15.42 -13.08 -36.25
CA LEU A 174 15.39 -14.02 -35.14
C LEU A 174 16.63 -14.92 -35.17
N ALA A 175 16.97 -15.46 -36.35
CA ALA A 175 18.13 -16.33 -36.52
C ALA A 175 19.45 -15.63 -36.17
N SER A 176 19.60 -14.33 -36.48
CA SER A 176 20.82 -13.57 -36.17
C SER A 176 21.05 -13.40 -34.67
N VAL A 177 19.99 -13.43 -33.85
CA VAL A 177 20.04 -13.36 -32.38
C VAL A 177 20.01 -14.76 -31.75
N GLY A 178 20.01 -15.83 -32.56
CA GLY A 178 19.97 -17.20 -32.07
C GLY A 178 18.58 -17.66 -31.61
N LEU A 179 17.51 -17.02 -32.11
CA LEU A 179 16.11 -17.35 -31.83
C LEU A 179 15.46 -17.98 -33.06
N GLU A 180 14.51 -18.87 -32.83
CA GLU A 180 13.65 -19.42 -33.88
C GLU A 180 12.20 -19.53 -33.39
N LEU A 181 11.28 -19.46 -34.35
CA LEU A 181 9.87 -19.70 -34.12
C LEU A 181 9.58 -21.18 -34.37
N TYR A 182 9.41 -21.97 -33.32
CA TYR A 182 9.15 -23.42 -33.44
C TYR A 182 7.83 -23.77 -32.77
N ARG A 183 6.91 -24.37 -33.55
CA ARG A 183 5.53 -24.69 -33.09
C ARG A 183 4.85 -23.49 -32.43
N GLU A 184 4.94 -22.33 -33.06
CA GLU A 184 4.34 -21.08 -32.59
C GLU A 184 4.91 -20.57 -31.25
N ARG A 185 6.08 -21.05 -30.84
CA ARG A 185 6.80 -20.57 -29.64
C ARG A 185 8.12 -19.94 -30.04
N LEU A 186 8.52 -18.89 -29.32
CA LEU A 186 9.83 -18.29 -29.50
C LEU A 186 10.83 -19.00 -28.59
N ARG A 187 11.83 -19.67 -29.16
CA ARG A 187 12.87 -20.36 -28.40
C ARG A 187 14.25 -20.06 -28.93
N HIS A 188 15.25 -20.26 -28.08
CA HIS A 188 16.63 -20.17 -28.49
C HIS A 188 17.07 -21.44 -29.23
N ILE A 189 17.75 -21.29 -30.38
CA ILE A 189 18.13 -22.37 -31.30
C ILE A 189 19.02 -23.41 -30.60
N THR A 190 20.08 -22.96 -29.93
CA THR A 190 21.07 -23.86 -29.29
C THR A 190 20.56 -24.50 -28.00
N THR A 191 19.99 -23.71 -27.08
CA THR A 191 19.62 -24.18 -25.74
C THR A 191 18.22 -24.77 -25.67
N LYS A 192 17.41 -24.60 -26.72
CA LYS A 192 15.99 -25.00 -26.79
C LYS A 192 15.11 -24.41 -25.67
N LYS A 193 15.61 -23.40 -24.95
CA LYS A 193 14.88 -22.71 -23.89
C LYS A 193 13.81 -21.83 -24.52
N VAL A 194 12.58 -21.96 -24.03
CA VAL A 194 11.43 -21.16 -24.49
C VAL A 194 11.48 -19.78 -23.83
N LEU A 195 11.40 -18.73 -24.64
CA LEU A 195 11.33 -17.34 -24.18
C LEU A 195 9.88 -16.84 -24.14
N LEU A 196 9.09 -17.17 -25.17
CA LEU A 196 7.68 -16.83 -25.25
C LEU A 196 6.88 -18.08 -25.56
N GLU A 197 5.81 -18.28 -24.79
CA GLU A 197 4.87 -19.36 -25.01
C GLU A 197 3.92 -19.04 -26.16
N LYS A 198 3.20 -20.07 -26.63
CA LYS A 198 2.33 -19.98 -27.80
C LYS A 198 1.31 -18.83 -27.68
N LEU A 199 0.68 -18.67 -26.52
CA LEU A 199 -0.33 -17.64 -26.29
C LEU A 199 0.24 -16.22 -26.41
N ASP A 200 1.48 -16.02 -25.97
CA ASP A 200 2.13 -14.71 -26.02
C ASP A 200 2.52 -14.35 -27.46
N VAL A 201 3.03 -15.33 -28.21
CA VAL A 201 3.36 -15.17 -29.62
C VAL A 201 2.11 -14.89 -30.45
N GLU A 202 1.01 -15.62 -30.20
CA GLU A 202 -0.28 -15.38 -30.85
C GLU A 202 -0.83 -13.98 -30.55
N ALA A 203 -0.73 -13.51 -29.30
CA ALA A 203 -1.15 -12.16 -28.93
C ALA A 203 -0.34 -11.08 -29.68
N LEU A 204 0.97 -11.24 -29.80
CA LEU A 204 1.83 -10.32 -30.54
C LEU A 204 1.53 -10.32 -32.04
N ILE A 205 1.30 -11.50 -32.64
CA ILE A 205 0.89 -11.62 -34.04
C ILE A 205 -0.48 -10.99 -34.27
N ALA A 206 -1.42 -11.15 -33.34
CA ALA A 206 -2.74 -10.52 -33.41
C ALA A 206 -2.62 -8.98 -33.38
N LEU A 207 -1.70 -8.41 -32.59
CA LEU A 207 -1.43 -6.97 -32.57
C LEU A 207 -0.85 -6.46 -33.90
N ILE A 208 -0.03 -7.26 -34.58
CA ILE A 208 0.49 -6.93 -35.92
C ILE A 208 -0.64 -6.97 -36.96
N ARG A 209 -1.54 -7.96 -36.88
CA ARG A 209 -2.64 -8.18 -37.84
C ARG A 209 -3.85 -7.27 -37.63
N ALA A 210 -4.01 -6.67 -36.45
CA ALA A 210 -5.14 -5.79 -36.16
C ALA A 210 -5.23 -4.64 -37.18
N PRO A 211 -6.44 -4.28 -37.65
CA PRO A 211 -6.60 -3.21 -38.64
C PRO A 211 -5.98 -1.90 -38.15
N LYS A 212 -5.48 -1.09 -39.09
CA LYS A 212 -4.99 0.27 -38.80
C LYS A 212 -6.16 1.06 -38.22
N SER A 213 -6.06 1.49 -36.97
CA SER A 213 -7.07 2.39 -36.39
C SER A 213 -6.92 3.77 -37.04
N PRO A 214 -7.95 4.31 -37.72
CA PRO A 214 -7.85 5.54 -38.50
C PRO A 214 -7.95 6.82 -37.65
N LEU A 215 -7.40 6.85 -36.43
CA LEU A 215 -7.33 8.05 -35.59
C LEU A 215 -5.88 8.51 -35.41
N GLY A 216 -5.35 9.18 -36.43
CA GLY A 216 -4.04 9.83 -36.40
C GLY A 216 -3.95 11.10 -37.24
N ALA A 217 -5.08 11.73 -37.57
CA ALA A 217 -5.14 12.97 -38.35
C ALA A 217 -6.07 14.02 -37.69
N ALA A 218 -6.02 14.16 -36.37
CA ALA A 218 -6.63 15.30 -35.69
C ALA A 218 -5.60 16.43 -35.61
N ALA A 219 -5.88 17.49 -36.35
CA ALA A 219 -5.09 18.69 -36.53
C ALA A 219 -4.64 19.33 -35.20
N LEU A 220 -3.37 19.73 -35.14
CA LEU A 220 -2.87 20.71 -34.18
C LEU A 220 -3.63 22.04 -34.38
N PRO A 221 -4.37 22.55 -33.39
CA PRO A 221 -4.87 23.92 -33.45
C PRO A 221 -3.69 24.90 -33.29
N ALA A 222 -3.58 25.84 -34.22
CA ALA A 222 -2.56 26.88 -34.21
C ALA A 222 -2.66 27.76 -32.94
N PRO A 223 -1.53 28.26 -32.40
CA PRO A 223 -1.54 29.13 -31.23
C PRO A 223 -2.15 30.50 -31.59
N GLY A 224 -3.24 30.85 -30.91
CA GLY A 224 -3.86 32.16 -30.99
C GLY A 224 -2.96 33.24 -30.37
N HIS A 225 -2.64 34.26 -31.14
CA HIS A 225 -2.08 35.51 -30.63
C HIS A 225 -3.21 36.35 -30.03
N GLU A 226 -3.32 36.37 -28.70
CA GLU A 226 -3.99 37.45 -27.98
C GLU A 226 -2.99 38.60 -27.84
N ASN A 227 -3.14 39.64 -28.65
CA ASN A 227 -2.56 40.96 -28.37
C ASN A 227 -3.68 41.89 -27.94
N ASN A 228 -3.61 42.28 -26.67
CA ASN A 228 -4.45 43.21 -25.97
C ASN A 228 -3.78 44.59 -26.03
N ALA A 229 -4.38 45.60 -26.69
CA ALA A 229 -4.10 47.02 -26.48
C ALA A 229 -5.03 47.91 -27.32
N LEU A 230 -6.11 48.42 -26.72
CA LEU A 230 -6.40 49.84 -26.46
C LEU A 230 -7.86 50.02 -26.04
#